data_AF-X1DJQ1-F1
#
_entry.id   AF-X1DJQ1-F1
#
_cell.length_a   1.000
_cell.length_b   1.000
_cell.length_c   1.000
_cell.angle_alpha   90.00
_cell.angle_beta   90.00
_cell.angle_gamma   90.00
#
_symmetry.space_group_name_H-M   'P 1'
#
loop_
_entity.id
_entity.type
_entity.pdbx_description
1 polymer ?
#
loop_
_entity_poly.entity_id
_entity_poly.type
_entity_poly.pdbx_seq_one_letter_code
_entity_poly.pdbx_strand_id
1 'polypeptide(L)'
;PFRAKWNVLYLNRDYPQKWKGNSYNIFNSAFGVKLLMPVDEYQKTMRSVKYAVMFISLTFMIFFFVEVINKKRIHPVQYILVGLALVIFFTLLLSLSEHINFNFAYLIASIATILLITAYSKTIFKSNFLTILMGSVLLILYGFMYTILQLQDYSLLLGSIGLFIVLAVAMYLSRKIDWYSLSSNSNINKE
;
A
#
# COMPACT_ATOMS: atom_id res chain seq x y z
N PRO A 1 23.05 -20.78 -16.46
CA PRO A 1 22.58 -22.14 -16.13
C PRO A 1 23.32 -22.72 -14.91
N PHE A 2 22.61 -22.90 -13.79
CA PHE A 2 23.17 -23.46 -12.55
C PHE A 2 23.31 -24.99 -12.67
N ARG A 3 24.46 -25.54 -12.30
CA ARG A 3 24.71 -26.98 -12.19
C ARG A 3 25.21 -27.30 -10.79
N ALA A 4 24.43 -28.06 -10.03
CA ALA A 4 24.87 -28.62 -8.75
C ALA A 4 25.02 -30.14 -8.90
N LYS A 5 26.16 -30.67 -8.45
CA LYS A 5 26.40 -32.10 -8.30
C LYS A 5 26.48 -32.40 -6.81
N TRP A 6 25.63 -33.30 -6.33
CA TRP A 6 25.61 -33.73 -4.94
C TRP A 6 25.96 -35.20 -4.85
N ASN A 7 26.82 -35.55 -3.90
CA ASN A 7 27.16 -36.92 -3.59
C ASN A 7 26.75 -37.17 -2.13
N VAL A 8 25.74 -38.03 -1.92
CA VAL A 8 25.23 -38.35 -0.59
C VAL A 8 25.74 -39.73 -0.21
N LEU A 9 26.64 -39.79 0.78
CA LEU A 9 27.13 -41.06 1.30
C LEU A 9 26.00 -41.80 2.03
N TYR A 10 25.93 -43.10 1.80
CA TYR A 10 24.92 -44.00 2.37
C TYR A 10 25.03 -44.18 3.89
N LEU A 11 26.19 -43.84 4.48
CA LEU A 11 26.47 -43.95 5.92
C LEU A 11 25.64 -42.99 6.78
N ASN A 12 25.04 -41.97 6.17
CA ASN A 12 24.30 -40.91 6.87
C ASN A 12 22.77 -41.12 6.84
N ARG A 13 22.31 -42.36 6.60
CA ARG A 13 20.89 -42.72 6.48
C ARG A 13 20.56 -43.84 7.46
N ASP A 14 19.54 -43.64 8.28
CA ASP A 14 19.09 -44.61 9.29
C ASP A 14 18.14 -45.68 8.72
N TYR A 15 18.30 -46.07 7.44
CA TYR A 15 17.44 -47.07 6.80
C TYR A 15 18.20 -47.99 5.83
N PRO A 16 17.77 -49.26 5.69
CA PRO A 16 18.40 -50.23 4.80
C PRO A 16 18.13 -49.93 3.32
N GLN A 17 19.00 -50.41 2.43
CA GLN A 17 18.87 -50.18 0.97
C GLN A 17 17.67 -50.91 0.33
N LYS A 18 17.17 -51.96 0.98
CA LYS A 18 15.99 -52.72 0.57
C LYS A 18 15.18 -53.09 1.80
N TRP A 19 13.86 -52.91 1.72
CA TRP A 19 12.92 -53.41 2.72
C TRP A 19 11.61 -53.77 2.02
N LYS A 20 10.73 -54.46 2.74
CA LYS A 20 9.41 -54.87 2.24
C LYS A 20 8.34 -54.11 3.03
N GLY A 21 7.41 -53.45 2.33
CA GLY A 21 6.35 -52.67 2.96
C GLY A 21 6.76 -51.23 3.32
N ASN A 22 6.08 -50.63 4.29
CA ASN A 22 6.21 -49.20 4.62
C ASN A 22 6.97 -48.94 5.95
N SER A 23 7.91 -49.81 6.30
CA SER A 23 8.56 -49.84 7.61
C SER A 23 9.51 -48.67 7.91
N TYR A 24 9.89 -47.86 6.91
CA TYR A 24 10.85 -46.77 7.05
C TYR A 24 10.32 -45.48 6.42
N ASN A 25 10.43 -44.37 7.16
CA ASN A 25 10.04 -43.04 6.68
C ASN A 25 11.23 -42.35 6.00
N ILE A 26 11.25 -42.40 4.67
CA ILE A 26 12.33 -41.83 3.83
C ILE A 26 12.23 -40.31 3.64
N PHE A 27 11.12 -39.67 4.03
CA PHE A 27 10.91 -38.24 3.80
C PHE A 27 11.90 -37.35 4.55
N ASN A 28 12.33 -37.76 5.75
CA ASN A 28 13.32 -37.01 6.55
C ASN A 28 14.72 -37.00 5.91
N SER A 29 15.00 -37.91 4.97
CA SER A 29 16.26 -37.95 4.23
C SER A 29 16.11 -37.48 2.79
N ALA A 30 14.99 -36.82 2.46
CA ALA A 30 14.84 -36.12 1.20
C ALA A 30 15.90 -35.01 1.10
N PHE A 31 16.64 -35.01 0.01
CA PHE A 31 17.72 -34.06 -0.24
C PHE A 31 17.53 -33.42 -1.62
N GLY A 32 17.69 -32.11 -1.70
CA GLY A 32 17.46 -31.35 -2.92
C GLY A 32 17.94 -29.91 -2.78
N VAL A 33 17.84 -29.15 -3.87
CA VAL A 33 18.17 -27.73 -3.87
C VAL A 33 16.87 -26.94 -3.81
N LYS A 34 16.73 -26.08 -2.82
CA LYS A 34 15.69 -25.05 -2.81
C LYS A 34 16.22 -23.84 -3.58
N LEU A 35 15.80 -23.70 -4.83
CA LEU A 35 16.11 -22.52 -5.63
C LEU A 35 15.29 -21.34 -5.08
N LEU A 36 15.93 -20.46 -4.31
CA LEU A 36 15.38 -19.16 -3.96
C LEU A 36 15.37 -18.32 -5.26
N MET A 37 14.23 -18.23 -5.91
CA MET A 37 14.06 -17.27 -7.00
C MET A 37 14.12 -15.85 -6.42
N PRO A 38 14.71 -14.86 -7.12
CA PRO A 38 14.69 -13.44 -6.73
C PRO A 38 13.28 -12.84 -6.95
N VAL A 39 12.27 -13.50 -6.40
CA VAL A 39 10.84 -13.31 -6.66
C VAL A 39 10.18 -12.45 -5.57
N ASP A 40 10.91 -12.11 -4.50
CA ASP A 40 10.38 -11.27 -3.42
C ASP A 40 9.99 -9.87 -3.89
N GLU A 41 10.79 -9.20 -4.74
CA GLU A 41 10.48 -7.86 -5.26
C GLU A 41 9.18 -7.87 -6.09
N TYR A 42 9.07 -8.80 -7.05
CA TYR A 42 7.89 -8.91 -7.91
C TYR A 42 6.65 -9.36 -7.14
N GLN A 43 6.79 -10.29 -6.18
CA GLN A 43 5.67 -10.70 -5.32
C GLN A 43 5.22 -9.59 -4.37
N LYS A 44 6.15 -8.78 -3.84
CA LYS A 44 5.83 -7.60 -3.05
C LYS A 44 5.04 -6.61 -3.90
N THR A 45 5.48 -6.31 -5.11
CA THR A 45 4.77 -5.40 -6.01
C THR A 45 3.39 -5.93 -6.43
N MET A 46 3.25 -7.22 -6.72
CA MET A 46 1.96 -7.84 -7.02
C MET A 46 0.99 -7.75 -5.83
N ARG A 47 1.49 -7.82 -4.59
CA ARG A 47 0.69 -7.57 -3.39
C ARG A 47 0.34 -6.08 -3.23
N SER A 48 1.26 -5.17 -3.52
CA SER A 48 1.01 -3.72 -3.49
C SER A 48 -0.20 -3.35 -4.35
N VAL A 49 -0.33 -3.95 -5.54
CA VAL A 49 -1.47 -3.71 -6.44
C VAL A 49 -2.79 -4.19 -5.84
N LYS A 50 -2.82 -5.32 -5.13
CA LYS A 50 -4.03 -5.78 -4.43
C LYS A 50 -4.48 -4.78 -3.35
N TYR A 51 -3.53 -4.17 -2.65
CA TYR A 51 -3.81 -3.14 -1.65
C TYR A 51 -3.98 -1.74 -2.24
N ALA A 52 -3.75 -1.55 -3.53
CA ALA A 52 -3.86 -0.24 -4.20
C ALA A 52 -5.28 0.32 -4.10
N VAL A 53 -6.31 -0.51 -4.26
CA VAL A 53 -7.72 -0.08 -4.15
C VAL A 53 -8.02 0.46 -2.75
N MET A 54 -7.53 -0.21 -1.71
CA MET A 54 -7.65 0.24 -0.32
C MET A 54 -6.97 1.60 -0.13
N PHE A 55 -5.72 1.71 -0.59
CA PHE A 55 -4.92 2.93 -0.48
C PHE A 55 -5.56 4.12 -1.20
N ILE A 56 -6.02 3.91 -2.43
CA ILE A 56 -6.68 4.93 -3.26
C ILE A 56 -7.98 5.38 -2.60
N SER A 57 -8.83 4.44 -2.15
CA SER A 57 -10.10 4.74 -1.49
C SER A 57 -9.89 5.56 -0.21
N LEU A 58 -8.89 5.17 0.58
CA LEU A 58 -8.54 5.87 1.81
C LEU A 58 -8.02 7.29 1.53
N THR A 59 -7.17 7.45 0.51
CA THR A 59 -6.69 8.77 0.07
C THR A 59 -7.87 9.66 -0.32
N PHE A 60 -8.78 9.18 -1.16
CA PHE A 60 -9.96 9.94 -1.57
C PHE A 60 -10.86 10.30 -0.38
N MET A 61 -11.06 9.40 0.57
CA MET A 61 -11.86 9.69 1.77
C MET A 61 -11.24 10.82 2.60
N ILE A 62 -9.92 10.84 2.76
CA ILE A 62 -9.20 11.92 3.44
C ILE A 62 -9.39 13.24 2.70
N PHE A 63 -9.17 13.27 1.39
CA PHE A 63 -9.39 14.47 0.56
C PHE A 63 -10.82 14.99 0.72
N PHE A 64 -11.81 14.09 0.72
CA PHE A 64 -13.22 14.42 0.91
C PHE A 64 -13.48 15.08 2.28
N PHE A 65 -12.97 14.52 3.38
CA PHE A 65 -13.13 15.13 4.70
C PHE A 65 -12.45 16.50 4.80
N VAL A 66 -11.25 16.64 4.25
CA VAL A 66 -10.54 17.93 4.20
C VAL A 66 -11.35 18.95 3.41
N GLU A 67 -11.98 18.56 2.30
CA GLU A 67 -12.85 19.42 1.50
C GLU A 67 -14.09 19.87 2.30
N VAL A 68 -14.82 18.91 2.88
CA VAL A 68 -16.08 19.17 3.59
C VAL A 68 -15.86 20.10 4.79
N ILE A 69 -14.78 19.90 5.55
CA ILE A 69 -14.45 20.75 6.70
C ILE A 69 -14.08 22.17 6.26
N ASN A 70 -13.37 22.32 5.13
CA ASN A 70 -12.90 23.62 4.67
C ASN A 70 -13.88 24.38 3.77
N LYS A 71 -15.03 23.78 3.43
CA LYS A 71 -16.10 24.36 2.59
C LYS A 71 -15.61 24.91 1.23
N LYS A 72 -14.42 24.50 0.77
CA LYS A 72 -13.89 24.89 -0.54
C LYS A 72 -14.29 23.84 -1.56
N ARG A 73 -15.04 24.24 -2.59
CA ARG A 73 -15.41 23.32 -3.68
C ARG A 73 -14.17 23.01 -4.52
N ILE A 74 -13.74 21.76 -4.50
CA ILE A 74 -12.66 21.26 -5.35
C ILE A 74 -13.29 20.84 -6.68
N HIS A 75 -12.69 21.24 -7.81
CA HIS A 75 -13.23 20.84 -9.11
C HIS A 75 -13.00 19.32 -9.33
N PRO A 76 -13.97 18.57 -9.91
CA PRO A 76 -13.84 17.13 -10.15
C PRO A 76 -12.56 16.73 -10.91
N VAL A 77 -12.08 17.60 -11.81
CA VAL A 77 -10.82 17.40 -12.56
C VAL A 77 -9.62 17.26 -11.62
N GLN A 78 -9.60 17.98 -10.51
CA GLN A 78 -8.51 17.93 -9.53
C GLN A 78 -8.46 16.57 -8.82
N TYR A 79 -9.62 16.00 -8.51
CA TYR A 79 -9.73 14.64 -7.96
C TYR A 79 -9.20 13.58 -8.93
N ILE A 80 -9.52 13.72 -10.23
CA ILE A 80 -9.03 12.80 -11.26
C ILE A 80 -7.51 12.90 -11.38
N LEU A 81 -6.94 14.11 -11.36
CA LEU A 81 -5.49 14.33 -11.43
C LEU A 81 -4.76 13.72 -10.23
N VAL A 82 -5.30 13.87 -9.02
CA VAL A 82 -4.77 13.22 -7.81
C VAL A 82 -4.87 11.70 -7.94
N GLY A 83 -6.00 11.17 -8.41
CA GLY A 83 -6.17 9.73 -8.67
C GLY A 83 -5.15 9.19 -9.65
N LEU A 84 -4.89 9.90 -10.74
CA LEU A 84 -3.85 9.54 -11.71
C LEU A 84 -2.46 9.54 -11.09
N ALA A 85 -2.13 10.52 -10.24
CA ALA A 85 -0.87 10.53 -9.51
C ALA A 85 -0.70 9.29 -8.61
N LEU A 86 -1.78 8.84 -7.95
CA LEU A 86 -1.77 7.62 -7.14
C LEU A 86 -1.57 6.35 -7.98
N VAL A 87 -2.14 6.28 -9.18
CA VAL A 87 -1.90 5.16 -10.10
C VAL A 87 -0.46 5.17 -10.61
N ILE A 88 0.05 6.34 -11.01
CA ILE A 88 1.44 6.51 -11.46
C ILE A 88 2.43 6.09 -10.38
N PHE A 89 2.13 6.32 -9.10
CA PHE A 89 2.95 5.82 -8.00
C PHE A 89 3.17 4.30 -8.05
N PHE A 90 2.12 3.50 -8.29
CA PHE A 90 2.27 2.04 -8.37
C PHE A 90 3.08 1.61 -9.59
N THR A 91 2.88 2.27 -10.73
CA THR A 91 3.67 2.01 -11.94
C THR A 91 5.14 2.38 -11.74
N LEU A 92 5.41 3.52 -11.09
CA LEU A 92 6.76 4.00 -10.78
C LEU A 92 7.44 3.09 -9.75
N LEU A 93 6.72 2.63 -8.72
CA LEU A 93 7.21 1.68 -7.75
C LEU A 93 7.64 0.37 -8.42
N LEU A 94 6.80 -0.16 -9.32
CA LEU A 94 7.09 -1.37 -10.07
C LEU A 94 8.37 -1.20 -10.91
N SER A 95 8.43 -0.16 -11.74
CA SER A 95 9.58 0.04 -12.63
C SER A 95 10.89 0.31 -11.89
N LEU A 96 10.86 1.03 -10.76
CA LEU A 96 12.06 1.21 -9.95
C LEU A 96 12.46 -0.08 -9.21
N SER A 97 11.49 -0.86 -8.70
CA SER A 97 11.78 -2.12 -8.00
C SER A 97 12.47 -3.17 -8.89
N GLU A 98 12.34 -3.05 -10.21
CA GLU A 98 13.05 -3.92 -11.16
C GLU A 98 14.55 -3.60 -11.26
N HIS A 99 14.94 -2.35 -10.96
CA HIS A 99 16.31 -1.88 -11.15
C HIS A 99 17.08 -1.66 -9.84
N ILE A 100 16.37 -1.38 -8.74
CA ILE A 100 16.95 -1.10 -7.41
C ILE A 100 16.15 -1.80 -6.31
N ASN A 101 16.74 -1.94 -5.12
CA ASN A 101 16.07 -2.57 -3.97
C ASN A 101 14.71 -1.90 -3.66
N PHE A 102 13.70 -2.71 -3.33
CA PHE A 102 12.33 -2.31 -3.03
C PHE A 102 12.22 -1.11 -2.08
N ASN A 103 13.02 -1.09 -1.00
CA ASN A 103 12.96 -0.03 0.00
C ASN A 103 13.36 1.33 -0.59
N PHE A 104 14.39 1.36 -1.44
CA PHE A 104 14.83 2.59 -2.11
C PHE A 104 13.86 2.98 -3.23
N ALA A 105 13.36 2.01 -4.00
CA ALA A 105 12.32 2.23 -5.00
C ALA A 105 11.08 2.89 -4.38
N TYR A 106 10.63 2.36 -3.24
CA TYR A 106 9.49 2.88 -2.49
C TYR A 106 9.73 4.30 -1.99
N LEU A 107 10.90 4.56 -1.41
CA LEU A 107 11.24 5.87 -0.86
C LEU A 107 11.25 6.94 -1.98
N ILE A 108 11.90 6.64 -3.10
CA ILE A 108 11.96 7.57 -4.25
C ILE A 108 10.57 7.80 -4.84
N ALA A 109 9.80 6.72 -5.09
CA ALA A 109 8.47 6.82 -5.66
C ALA A 109 7.51 7.59 -4.74
N SER A 110 7.50 7.28 -3.44
CA SER A 110 6.63 7.95 -2.46
C SER A 110 6.98 9.43 -2.30
N ILE A 111 8.26 9.79 -2.18
CA ILE A 111 8.68 11.21 -2.10
C ILE A 111 8.27 11.96 -3.36
N ALA A 112 8.51 11.38 -4.55
CA ALA A 112 8.14 12.01 -5.81
C ALA A 112 6.62 12.27 -5.89
N THR A 113 5.79 11.30 -5.51
CA THR A 113 4.34 11.45 -5.53
C THR A 113 3.82 12.40 -4.44
N ILE A 114 4.37 12.34 -3.22
CA ILE A 114 4.00 13.25 -2.14
C ILE A 114 4.35 14.69 -2.52
N LEU A 115 5.54 14.94 -3.07
CA LEU A 115 5.94 16.27 -3.54
C LEU A 115 5.03 16.76 -4.66
N LEU A 116 4.72 15.92 -5.65
CA LEU A 116 3.82 16.26 -6.76
C LEU A 116 2.44 16.67 -6.25
N ILE A 117 1.83 15.87 -5.38
CA ILE A 117 0.48 16.15 -4.85
C ILE A 117 0.51 17.35 -3.90
N THR A 118 1.53 17.49 -3.06
CA THR A 118 1.65 18.61 -2.10
C THR A 118 1.88 19.94 -2.82
N ALA A 119 2.75 19.96 -3.84
CA ALA A 119 2.98 21.13 -4.68
C ALA A 119 1.71 21.52 -5.44
N TYR A 120 0.97 20.54 -5.98
CA TYR A 120 -0.30 20.78 -6.64
C TYR A 120 -1.38 21.31 -5.68
N SER A 121 -1.47 20.73 -4.48
CA SER A 121 -2.38 21.13 -3.40
C SER A 121 -2.16 22.59 -2.97
N LYS A 122 -0.90 23.07 -2.95
CA LYS A 122 -0.57 24.47 -2.66
C LYS A 122 -1.30 25.44 -3.60
N THR A 123 -1.31 25.13 -4.89
CA THR A 123 -1.94 25.95 -5.93
C THR A 123 -3.47 25.95 -5.78
N ILE A 124 -4.06 24.84 -5.33
CA ILE A 124 -5.51 24.70 -5.14
C ILE A 124 -5.99 25.48 -3.92
N PHE A 125 -5.41 25.23 -2.75
CA PHE A 125 -5.96 25.77 -1.50
C PHE A 125 -5.54 27.22 -1.25
N LYS A 126 -4.44 27.68 -1.87
CA LYS A 126 -3.80 29.00 -1.65
C LYS A 126 -3.52 29.30 -0.17
N SER A 127 -3.43 28.25 0.66
CA SER A 127 -3.18 28.34 2.10
C SER A 127 -2.06 27.39 2.50
N ASN A 128 -1.03 27.93 3.14
CA ASN A 128 0.11 27.13 3.60
C ASN A 128 -0.31 26.10 4.66
N PHE A 129 -1.26 26.45 5.55
CA PHE A 129 -1.74 25.54 6.59
C PHE A 129 -2.38 24.28 5.98
N LEU A 130 -3.29 24.46 5.01
CA LEU A 130 -3.96 23.34 4.34
C LEU A 130 -2.99 22.50 3.50
N THR A 131 -2.00 23.15 2.89
CA THR A 131 -0.96 22.45 2.12
C THR A 131 -0.13 21.54 3.02
N ILE A 132 0.31 22.05 4.18
CA ILE A 132 1.10 21.29 5.15
C ILE A 132 0.27 20.15 5.76
N LEU A 133 -1.00 20.42 6.11
CA LEU A 133 -1.93 19.39 6.56
C LEU A 133 -2.08 18.28 5.51
N MET A 134 -2.14 18.63 4.23
CA MET A 134 -2.29 17.64 3.17
C MET A 134 -1.02 16.80 2.99
N GLY A 135 0.14 17.45 2.97
CA GLY A 135 1.42 16.76 2.88
C GLY A 135 1.67 15.83 4.07
N SER A 136 1.31 16.25 5.29
CA SER A 136 1.48 15.43 6.49
C SER A 136 0.58 14.19 6.47
N VAL A 137 -0.68 14.35 6.05
CA VAL A 137 -1.59 13.20 5.96
C VAL A 137 -1.15 12.22 4.87
N LEU A 138 -0.67 12.71 3.71
CA LEU A 138 -0.08 11.85 2.69
C LEU A 138 1.16 11.12 3.23
N LEU A 139 2.04 11.80 3.97
CA LEU A 139 3.22 11.18 4.56
C LEU A 139 2.86 10.06 5.54
N ILE A 140 1.85 10.26 6.40
CA ILE A 140 1.31 9.22 7.29
C ILE A 140 0.76 8.05 6.47
N LEU A 141 0.00 8.33 5.41
CA LEU A 141 -0.63 7.32 4.58
C LEU A 141 0.41 6.46 3.83
N TYR A 142 1.42 7.08 3.22
CA TYR A 142 2.53 6.37 2.58
C TYR A 142 3.41 5.65 3.62
N GLY A 143 3.56 6.18 4.84
CA GLY A 143 4.21 5.45 5.93
C GLY A 143 3.45 4.17 6.31
N PHE A 144 2.12 4.28 6.48
CA PHE A 144 1.26 3.13 6.75
C PHE A 144 1.32 2.08 5.63
N MET A 145 1.30 2.52 4.37
CA MET A 145 1.43 1.63 3.22
C MET A 145 2.78 0.90 3.21
N TYR A 146 3.88 1.58 3.55
CA TYR A 146 5.19 0.95 3.69
C TYR A 146 5.18 -0.17 4.75
N THR A 147 4.55 0.08 5.90
CA THR A 147 4.41 -0.92 6.97
C THR A 147 3.61 -2.13 6.49
N ILE A 148 2.48 -1.93 5.79
CA ILE A 148 1.71 -3.04 5.21
C ILE A 148 2.57 -3.89 4.28
N LEU A 149 3.36 -3.23 3.42
CA LEU A 149 4.20 -3.92 2.42
C LEU A 149 5.35 -4.71 3.05
N GLN A 150 5.88 -4.28 4.19
CA GLN A 150 6.93 -5.02 4.91
C GLN A 150 6.40 -6.22 5.69
N LEU A 151 5.21 -6.11 6.28
CA LEU A 151 4.63 -7.19 7.08
C LEU A 151 3.83 -8.16 6.19
N GLN A 152 4.52 -9.07 5.52
CA GLN A 152 3.94 -10.11 4.67
C GLN A 152 2.85 -10.94 5.37
N ASP A 153 3.05 -11.34 6.62
CA ASP A 153 2.12 -12.22 7.34
C ASP A 153 1.04 -11.46 8.13
N TYR A 154 1.26 -10.18 8.42
CA TYR A 154 0.33 -9.33 9.19
C TYR A 154 -0.35 -8.24 8.35
N SER A 155 -0.18 -8.26 7.02
CA SER A 155 -0.73 -7.24 6.12
C SER A 155 -2.25 -7.06 6.29
N LEU A 156 -2.98 -8.16 6.42
CA LEU A 156 -4.46 -8.14 6.53
C LEU A 156 -4.92 -7.62 7.89
N LEU A 157 -4.20 -7.95 8.96
CA LEU A 157 -4.47 -7.44 10.31
C LEU A 157 -4.23 -5.93 10.37
N LEU A 158 -3.07 -5.46 9.90
CA LEU A 158 -2.75 -4.03 9.90
C LEU A 158 -3.68 -3.24 8.97
N GLY A 159 -4.00 -3.78 7.79
CA GLY A 159 -4.95 -3.17 6.85
C GLY A 159 -6.34 -3.00 7.47
N SER A 160 -6.87 -4.04 8.12
CA SER A 160 -8.19 -3.98 8.76
C SER A 160 -8.22 -3.03 9.97
N ILE A 161 -7.18 -3.02 10.81
CA ILE A 161 -7.06 -2.06 11.91
C ILE A 161 -6.96 -0.61 11.38
N GLY A 162 -6.16 -0.38 10.34
CA GLY A 162 -6.04 0.94 9.72
C GLY A 162 -7.36 1.43 9.13
N LEU A 163 -8.06 0.58 8.37
CA LEU A 163 -9.39 0.89 7.85
C LEU A 163 -10.40 1.17 8.97
N PHE A 164 -10.37 0.40 10.05
CA PHE A 164 -11.23 0.60 11.20
C PHE A 164 -10.98 1.96 11.87
N ILE A 165 -9.71 2.33 12.10
CA ILE A 165 -9.34 3.62 12.68
C ILE A 165 -9.81 4.77 11.78
N VAL A 166 -9.58 4.68 10.47
CA VAL A 166 -10.01 5.72 9.54
C VAL A 166 -11.53 5.84 9.57
N LEU A 167 -12.25 4.72 9.54
CA LEU A 167 -13.72 4.73 9.61
C LEU A 167 -14.20 5.35 10.92
N ALA A 168 -13.57 5.04 12.06
CA ALA A 168 -13.89 5.64 13.35
C ALA A 168 -13.65 7.16 13.36
N VAL A 169 -12.53 7.62 12.80
CA VAL A 169 -12.22 9.05 12.64
C VAL A 169 -13.24 9.72 11.71
N ALA A 170 -13.55 9.09 10.58
CA ALA A 170 -14.55 9.56 9.63
C ALA A 170 -15.94 9.73 10.27
N MET A 171 -16.39 8.73 11.04
CA MET A 171 -17.64 8.79 11.80
C MET A 171 -17.63 9.92 12.83
N TYR A 172 -16.52 10.08 13.56
CA TYR A 172 -16.39 11.13 14.57
C TYR A 172 -16.38 12.54 13.95
N LEU A 173 -15.64 12.74 12.85
CA LEU A 173 -15.60 14.00 12.13
C LEU A 173 -16.94 14.33 11.47
N SER A 174 -17.63 13.33 10.93
CA SER A 174 -18.98 13.50 10.35
C SER A 174 -19.97 14.07 11.36
N ARG A 175 -19.82 13.80 12.66
CA ARG A 175 -20.72 14.36 13.70
C ARG A 175 -20.59 15.87 13.84
N LYS A 176 -19.43 16.45 13.56
CA LYS A 176 -19.20 17.90 13.63
C LYS A 176 -19.56 18.64 12.35
N ILE A 177 -19.92 17.91 11.29
CA ILE A 177 -20.29 18.48 10.00
C ILE A 177 -21.80 18.73 10.00
N ASP A 178 -22.19 20.00 10.05
CA ASP A 178 -23.57 20.43 10.00
C ASP A 178 -24.11 20.39 8.56
N TRP A 179 -24.47 19.18 8.12
CA TRP A 179 -24.98 18.89 6.77
C TRP A 179 -26.22 19.68 6.40
N TYR A 180 -27.06 20.03 7.37
CA TYR A 180 -28.31 20.77 7.14
C TYR A 180 -28.06 22.24 6.80
N SER A 181 -27.03 22.86 7.40
CA SER A 181 -26.64 24.24 7.09
C SER A 181 -26.11 24.43 5.67
N LEU A 182 -25.54 23.38 5.07
CA LEU A 182 -25.00 23.39 3.70
C LEU A 182 -26.09 23.30 2.63
N SER A 183 -27.26 22.71 2.94
CA SER A 183 -28.41 22.60 2.03
C SER A 183 -29.33 23.82 2.05
N SER A 184 -29.38 24.59 3.13
CA SER A 184 -30.30 25.75 3.24
C SER A 184 -29.81 26.96 2.42
N ASN A 185 -28.49 27.19 2.35
CA ASN A 185 -27.89 28.30 1.61
C ASN A 185 -27.94 28.18 0.08
N SER A 186 -28.35 27.03 -0.48
CA SER A 186 -28.59 26.91 -1.93
C SER A 186 -29.98 27.35 -2.37
N ASN A 187 -30.93 27.52 -1.43
CA ASN A 187 -32.31 27.88 -1.72
C ASN A 187 -32.60 29.38 -1.51
N ILE A 188 -31.79 30.10 -0.71
CA ILE A 188 -32.00 31.53 -0.43
C ILE A 188 -31.51 32.44 -1.58
N ASN A 189 -30.66 31.94 -2.49
CA ASN A 189 -30.17 32.70 -3.65
C ASN A 189 -30.99 32.46 -4.94
N LYS A 190 -32.21 31.93 -4.83
CA LYS A 190 -33.08 31.62 -5.98
C LYS A 190 -34.47 32.25 -5.92
N GLU A 191 -34.71 33.17 -4.99
CA GLU A 191 -35.93 34.01 -4.97
C GLU A 191 -35.59 35.47 -5.25
#